data_AF-A0A419GN23-F1
#
_entry.id   AF-A0A419GN23-F1
#
_cell.length_a   1.000
_cell.length_b   1.000
_cell.length_c   1.000
_cell.angle_alpha   90.00
_cell.angle_beta   90.00
_cell.angle_gamma   90.00
#
_symmetry.space_group_name_H-M   'P 1'
#
loop_
_entity.id
_entity.type
_entity.pdbx_description
1 polymer ?
#
loop_
_entity_poly.entity_id
_entity_poly.type
_entity_poly.pdbx_seq_one_letter_code
_entity_poly.pdbx_strand_id
1 'polypeptide(L)' 'MTVSAKEVKELREKTGAGMMDCKKALADTGGDFDEAVKMLRTK' A
#
# COMPACT_ATOMS: atom_id res chain seq x y z
N MET A 1 -4.32 -13.86 0.64
CA MET A 1 -3.27 -12.91 0.24
C MET A 1 -2.72 -12.25 1.49
N THR A 2 -1.52 -12.63 1.91
CA THR A 2 -0.89 -12.15 3.15
C THR A 2 -0.07 -10.91 2.84
N VAL A 3 -0.73 -9.75 2.77
CA VAL A 3 -0.03 -8.46 2.70
C VAL A 3 0.88 -8.36 3.93
N SER A 4 2.18 -8.31 3.70
CA SER A 4 3.17 -8.39 4.77
C SER A 4 3.29 -7.04 5.48
N ALA A 5 3.46 -7.05 6.80
CA ALA A 5 3.62 -5.82 7.58
C ALA A 5 4.82 -4.97 7.10
N LYS A 6 5.84 -5.63 6.50
CA LYS A 6 6.94 -4.95 5.80
C LYS A 6 6.48 -4.18 4.57
N GLU A 7 5.68 -4.80 3.71
CA GLU A 7 5.19 -4.17 2.47
C GLU A 7 4.32 -2.95 2.77
N VAL A 8 3.43 -3.06 3.76
CA VAL A 8 2.63 -1.93 4.24
C VAL A 8 3.52 -0.79 4.73
N LYS A 9 4.61 -1.12 5.44
CA LYS A 9 5.54 -0.14 5.99
C LYS A 9 6.34 0.54 4.89
N GLU A 10 6.88 -0.21 3.93
CA GLU A 10 7.57 0.32 2.75
C GLU A 10 6.65 1.20 1.91
N LEU A 11 5.40 0.77 1.70
CA LEU A 11 4.41 1.53 0.96
C LEU A 11 4.10 2.86 1.65
N ARG A 12 3.96 2.85 2.97
CA ARG A 12 3.80 4.05 3.79
C ARG A 12 5.01 4.97 3.68
N GLU A 13 6.22 4.44 3.72
CA GLU A 13 7.45 5.24 3.59
C GLU A 13 7.59 5.89 2.21
N LYS A 14 7.17 5.20 1.14
CA LYS A 14 7.19 5.77 -0.23
C LYS A 14 6.07 6.76 -0.52
N THR A 15 4.88 6.52 -0.01
CA THR A 15 3.67 7.30 -0.36
C THR A 15 3.35 8.37 0.67
N GLY A 16 3.80 8.21 1.92
CA GLY A 16 3.41 9.04 3.06
C GLY A 16 1.99 8.77 3.58
N ALA A 17 1.26 7.80 3.00
CA ALA A 17 -0.12 7.51 3.36
C ALA A 17 -0.24 6.83 4.73
N GLY A 18 -1.45 6.88 5.31
CA GLY A 18 -1.77 6.20 6.56
C GLY A 18 -1.57 4.69 6.48
N MET A 19 -1.23 4.05 7.61
CA MET A 19 -1.00 2.59 7.69
C MET A 19 -2.21 1.77 7.21
N MET A 20 -3.43 2.26 7.50
CA MET A 20 -4.68 1.62 7.05
C MET A 20 -4.91 1.80 5.55
N ASP A 21 -4.64 2.97 4.98
CA ASP A 21 -4.72 3.18 3.53
C ASP A 21 -3.70 2.31 2.79
N CYS A 22 -2.48 2.18 3.30
CA CYS A 22 -1.46 1.29 2.74
C CYS A 22 -1.88 -0.18 2.77
N LYS A 23 -2.47 -0.64 3.89
CA LYS A 23 -3.02 -1.98 3.98
C LYS A 23 -4.17 -2.21 3.00
N LYS A 24 -5.07 -1.23 2.86
CA LYS A 24 -6.20 -1.32 1.94
C LYS A 24 -5.73 -1.34 0.50
N ALA A 25 -4.84 -0.42 0.11
CA ALA A 25 -4.30 -0.34 -1.24
C ALA A 25 -3.64 -1.68 -1.63
N LEU A 26 -2.77 -2.24 -0.79
CA LEU A 26 -2.16 -3.55 -1.05
C LEU A 26 -3.18 -4.70 -1.05
N ALA A 27 -4.27 -4.60 -0.29
CA ALA A 27 -5.31 -5.62 -0.31
C ALA A 27 -6.18 -5.53 -1.58
N ASP A 28 -6.54 -4.32 -2.01
CA ASP A 28 -7.32 -4.04 -3.23
C ASP A 28 -6.53 -4.35 -4.50
N THR A 29 -5.22 -4.10 -4.51
CA THR A 29 -4.33 -4.42 -5.64
C THR A 29 -3.79 -5.85 -5.59
N GLY A 30 -4.24 -6.67 -4.65
CA GLY A 30 -3.80 -8.06 -4.53
C GLY A 30 -2.31 -8.24 -4.16
N GLY A 31 -1.69 -7.21 -3.58
CA GLY A 31 -0.27 -7.16 -3.23
C GLY A 31 0.57 -6.43 -4.28
N ASP A 32 -0.03 -5.87 -5.33
CA ASP A 32 0.71 -5.14 -6.34
C ASP A 32 1.17 -3.78 -5.80
N PHE A 33 2.48 -3.68 -5.55
CA PHE A 33 3.06 -2.54 -4.87
C PHE A 33 3.05 -1.27 -5.74
N ASP A 34 3.29 -1.38 -7.05
CA ASP A 34 3.28 -0.21 -7.94
C ASP A 34 1.87 0.35 -8.10
N GLU A 35 0.89 -0.54 -8.23
CA GLU A 35 -0.52 -0.17 -8.28
C GLU A 35 -0.98 0.43 -6.95
N ALA A 36 -0.56 -0.13 -5.81
CA ALA A 36 -0.88 0.42 -4.49
C ALA A 36 -0.24 1.81 -4.28
N VAL A 37 1.00 2.03 -4.75
CA VAL A 37 1.65 3.36 -4.73
C VAL A 37 0.85 4.36 -5.55
N LYS A 38 0.43 4.00 -6.77
CA LYS A 38 -0.41 4.87 -7.60
C LYS A 38 -1.74 5.18 -6.94
N MET A 39 -2.42 4.14 -6.45
CA MET A 39 -3.72 4.26 -5.78
C MET A 39 -3.66 5.25 -4.60
N LEU A 40 -2.55 5.25 -3.86
CA LEU A 40 -2.33 6.15 -2.72
C LEU A 40 -1.90 7.57 -3.12
N ARG A 41 -1.21 7.75 -4.25
CA ARG A 41 -0.76 9.07 -4.74
C ARG A 41 -1.83 9.82 -5.54
N THR A 42 -2.81 9.10 -6.09
CA THR A 42 -3.90 9.69 -6.88
C THR A 42 -5.13 10.04 -6.02
N LYS A 43 -5.09 9.73 -4.73
CA LYS A 43 -6.15 9.99 -3.75
C LYS A 43 -5.90 11.30 -3.00
#